data_AF-A0A537Y208-F1
#
_entry.id   AF-A0A537Y208-F1
#
_cell.length_a   1.000
_cell.length_b   1.000
_cell.length_c   1.000
_cell.angle_alpha   90.00
_cell.angle_beta   90.00
_cell.angle_gamma   90.00
#
_symmetry.space_group_name_H-M   'P 1'
#
loop_
_entity.id
_entity.type
_entity.pdbx_description
1 polymer ?
#
loop_
_entity_poly.entity_id
_entity_poly.type
_entity_poly.pdbx_seq_one_letter_code
_entity_poly.pdbx_strand_id
1 'polypeptide(L)' 'MDMNKMMKQVQKMQAELAKAQEELAQAVVEGSSGGGAVKVEFTGPEVSKVSIDPEAVDPEDPSMLEDLLRAA' A
#
# COMPACT_ATOMS: atom_id res chain seq x y z
N MET A 1 24.82 24.69 -28.27
CA MET A 1 23.67 24.08 -27.55
C MET A 1 24.03 24.07 -26.08
N ASP A 2 23.17 24.63 -25.24
CA ASP A 2 23.49 25.05 -23.87
C ASP A 2 23.62 23.86 -22.90
N MET A 3 24.83 23.32 -22.74
CA MET A 3 25.14 22.25 -21.79
C MET A 3 24.69 22.57 -20.35
N ASN A 4 24.68 23.85 -19.98
CA ASN A 4 24.18 24.32 -18.68
C ASN A 4 22.65 24.19 -18.52
N LYS A 5 21.88 24.38 -19.61
CA LYS A 5 20.42 24.13 -19.59
C LYS A 5 20.12 22.63 -19.50
N MET A 6 20.91 21.82 -20.20
CA MET A 6 20.78 20.36 -20.16
C MET A 6 21.06 19.80 -18.76
N MET A 7 22.14 20.24 -18.10
CA MET A 7 22.46 19.81 -16.72
C MET A 7 21.36 20.17 -15.72
N LYS A 8 20.77 21.38 -15.82
CA LYS A 8 19.63 21.78 -14.97
C LYS A 8 18.39 20.93 -15.19
N GLN A 9 18.10 20.55 -16.43
CA GLN A 9 16.99 19.64 -16.74
C GLN A 9 17.22 18.24 -16.15
N VAL A 10 18.44 17.72 -16.25
CA VAL A 10 18.81 16.42 -15.65
C VAL A 10 18.67 16.44 -14.13
N GLN A 11 19.14 17.50 -13.46
CA GLN A 11 18.99 17.66 -12.01
C GLN A 11 17.51 17.72 -11.59
N LYS A 12 16.68 18.47 -12.33
CA LYS A 12 15.23 18.53 -12.10
C LYS A 12 14.57 17.16 -12.25
N MET A 13 14.90 16.42 -13.31
CA MET A 13 14.41 15.07 -13.54
C MET A 13 14.82 14.10 -12.42
N GLN A 14 16.06 14.18 -11.94
CA GLN A 14 16.52 13.35 -10.81
C GLN A 14 15.75 13.64 -9.53
N ALA A 15 15.50 14.92 -9.22
CA ALA A 15 14.71 15.31 -8.06
C ALA A 15 13.23 14.85 -8.18
N GLU A 16 12.64 14.98 -9.37
CA GLU A 16 11.28 14.50 -9.63
C GLU A 16 11.16 12.98 -9.48
N LEU A 17 12.16 12.23 -9.97
CA LEU A 17 12.20 10.77 -9.82
C LEU A 17 12.30 10.36 -8.33
N ALA A 18 13.17 11.02 -7.57
CA ALA A 18 13.33 10.76 -6.14
C ALA A 18 12.03 11.02 -5.36
N LYS A 19 11.37 12.15 -5.65
CA LYS A 19 10.07 12.51 -5.05
C LYS A 19 8.98 11.50 -5.42
N ALA A 20 8.92 11.08 -6.68
CA ALA A 20 7.95 10.07 -7.11
C ALA A 20 8.19 8.71 -6.43
N GLN A 21 9.44 8.30 -6.21
CA GLN A 21 9.76 7.10 -5.44
C GLN A 21 9.30 7.21 -3.98
N GLU A 22 9.48 8.37 -3.36
CA GLU A 22 9.06 8.63 -1.99
C GLU A 22 7.52 8.65 -1.85
N GLU A 23 6.82 9.25 -2.82
CA GLU A 23 5.36 9.24 -2.89
C GLU A 23 4.79 7.84 -3.11
N LEU A 24 5.43 7.03 -3.98
CA LEU A 24 5.05 5.63 -4.16
C LEU A 24 5.26 4.80 -2.89
N ALA A 25 6.33 5.07 -2.14
CA ALA A 25 6.58 4.41 -0.86
C ALA A 25 5.52 4.73 0.19
N GLN A 26 4.88 5.90 0.09
CA GLN A 26 3.81 6.35 0.99
C GLN A 26 2.39 6.07 0.46
N ALA A 27 2.27 5.56 -0.77
CA ALA A 27 0.98 5.26 -1.34
C ALA A 27 0.27 4.16 -0.52
N VAL A 28 -0.98 4.43 -0.15
CA VAL A 28 -1.82 3.49 0.59
C VAL A 28 -2.68 2.71 -0.40
N VAL A 29 -2.64 1.38 -0.31
CA VAL A 29 -3.49 0.47 -1.08
C VAL A 29 -4.34 -0.33 -0.10
N GLU A 30 -5.65 -0.36 -0.29
CA GLU A 30 -6.58 -1.16 0.53
C GLU A 30 -7.01 -2.41 -0.25
N GLY A 31 -6.88 -3.58 0.39
CA GLY A 31 -7.50 -4.84 -0.02
C GLY A 31 -8.61 -5.24 0.95
N SER A 32 -9.62 -5.97 0.47
CA SER A 32 -10.74 -6.40 1.32
C SER A 32 -11.36 -7.72 0.87
N SER A 33 -11.89 -8.47 1.82
CA SER A 33 -12.56 -9.75 1.61
C SER A 33 -13.82 -9.87 2.47
N GLY A 34 -14.62 -10.93 2.25
CA GLY A 34 -15.83 -11.20 3.04
C GLY A 34 -16.87 -10.07 2.99
N GLY A 35 -16.99 -9.37 1.85
CA GLY A 35 -17.89 -8.22 1.72
C GLY A 35 -17.42 -6.96 2.46
N GLY A 36 -16.14 -6.91 2.87
CA GLY A 36 -15.57 -5.84 3.68
C GLY A 36 -15.39 -6.19 5.15
N ALA A 37 -15.71 -7.43 5.54
CA ALA A 37 -15.52 -7.93 6.90
C ALA A 37 -14.04 -8.00 7.31
N VAL A 38 -13.13 -8.17 6.36
CA VAL A 38 -11.68 -7.98 6.58
C VAL A 38 -11.16 -6.95 5.57
N LYS A 39 -10.37 -5.99 6.06
CA LYS A 39 -9.68 -4.97 5.27
C LYS A 39 -8.22 -4.88 5.69
N VAL A 40 -7.33 -4.85 4.71
CA VAL A 40 -5.88 -4.70 4.91
C VAL A 40 -5.40 -3.50 4.11
N GLU A 41 -4.77 -2.55 4.79
CA GLU A 41 -4.11 -1.40 4.18
C GLU A 41 -2.61 -1.68 4.11
N PHE A 42 -2.03 -1.47 2.94
CA PHE A 42 -0.60 -1.58 2.67
C PHE A 42 -0.02 -0.21 2.36
N THR A 43 1.19 0.05 2.83
CA THR A 43 1.99 1.23 2.48
C THR A 43 3.37 0.75 2.06
N GLY A 44 3.66 0.87 0.77
CA GLY A 44 4.81 0.18 0.19
C GLY A 44 4.73 -1.34 0.44
N PRO A 45 5.76 -1.99 1.03
CA PRO A 45 5.74 -3.41 1.35
C PRO A 45 5.15 -3.74 2.73
N GLU A 46 4.78 -2.74 3.52
CA GLU A 46 4.33 -2.93 4.91
C GLU A 46 2.82 -2.93 5.02
N VAL A 47 2.27 -3.77 5.91
CA VAL A 47 0.87 -3.69 6.33
C VAL A 47 0.76 -2.55 7.33
N SER A 48 0.09 -1.47 6.94
CA SER A 48 -0.09 -0.29 7.78
C SER A 48 -1.30 -0.41 8.71
N LYS A 49 -2.33 -1.15 8.30
CA LYS A 49 -3.54 -1.38 9.12
C LYS A 49 -4.28 -2.64 8.72
N VAL A 50 -4.84 -3.31 9.73
CA VAL A 50 -5.78 -4.43 9.57
C VAL A 50 -7.06 -4.09 10.34
N SER A 51 -8.21 -4.21 9.69
CA SER A 51 -9.52 -4.05 10.30
C SER A 51 -10.34 -5.32 10.09
N ILE A 52 -10.91 -5.84 11.17
CA ILE A 52 -11.70 -7.08 11.17
C ILE A 52 -13.03 -6.75 11.83
N ASP A 53 -14.12 -7.08 11.15
CA ASP A 53 -15.47 -7.00 11.69
C ASP A 53 -15.65 -8.09 12.78
N PRO A 54 -16.21 -7.77 13.96
CA PRO A 54 -16.49 -8.76 14.98
C PRO A 54 -17.28 -9.98 14.49
N GLU A 55 -18.15 -9.81 13.50
CA GLU A 55 -18.94 -10.91 12.92
C GLU A 55 -18.07 -11.94 12.17
N ALA A 56 -16.88 -11.56 11.72
CA ALA A 56 -15.91 -12.47 11.10
C ALA A 56 -15.06 -13.24 12.13
N VAL A 57 -15.20 -12.94 13.42
CA VAL A 57 -14.42 -13.58 14.50
C VAL A 57 -15.28 -14.64 15.18
N ASP A 58 -15.23 -15.86 14.64
CA ASP A 58 -15.79 -17.04 15.30
C ASP A 58 -14.70 -17.80 16.07
N PRO A 59 -14.75 -17.85 17.42
CA PRO A 59 -13.77 -18.59 18.21
C PRO A 59 -13.87 -20.12 18.02
N GLU A 60 -14.97 -20.64 17.49
CA GLU A 60 -15.13 -22.07 17.18
C GLU A 60 -14.55 -22.43 15.79
N ASP A 61 -14.39 -21.44 14.90
CA ASP A 61 -13.79 -21.61 13.57
C ASP A 61 -12.79 -20.48 13.21
N PRO A 62 -11.59 -20.49 13.81
CA PRO A 62 -10.54 -19.54 13.45
C PRO A 62 -10.05 -19.68 12.00
N SER A 63 -10.27 -20.84 11.37
CA SER A 63 -9.76 -21.10 10.02
C SER A 63 -10.45 -20.23 8.97
N MET A 64 -11.74 -19.93 9.16
CA MET A 64 -12.48 -19.01 8.31
C MET A 64 -11.87 -17.60 8.34
N LEU A 65 -11.48 -17.10 9.51
CA LEU A 65 -10.87 -15.78 9.63
C LEU A 65 -9.49 -15.72 8.96
N GLU A 66 -8.69 -16.78 9.10
CA GLU A 66 -7.39 -16.89 8.42
C GLU A 66 -7.54 -16.84 6.89
N ASP A 67 -8.53 -17.54 6.34
CA ASP A 67 -8.81 -17.53 4.90
C ASP A 67 -9.28 -16.15 4.41
N LEU A 68 -10.12 -15.45 5.19
CA LEU A 68 -10.53 -14.08 4.87
C LEU A 68 -9.35 -13.11 4.91
N LEU A 69 -8.48 -13.21 5.91
CA LEU A 69 -7.28 -12.38 6.02
C LEU A 69 -6.31 -12.62 4.85
N ARG A 70 -6.19 -13.87 4.40
CA ARG A 70 -5.35 -14.23 3.24
C ARG A 70 -5.91 -13.71 1.92
N ALA A 71 -7.23 -13.60 1.82
CA ALA A 71 -7.90 -13.14 0.61
C ALA A 71 -7.96 -11.61 0.48
N ALA A 72 -7.88 -10.89 1.60
CA ALA A 72 -7.87 -9.42 1.65
C ALA A 72 -6.50 -8.86 1.29
#